data_AF-A0A7K2NFT2-F1
#
_entry.id   AF-A0A7K2NFT2-F1
#
_cell.length_a   1.000
_cell.length_b   1.000
_cell.length_c   1.000
_cell.angle_alpha   90.00
_cell.angle_beta   90.00
_cell.angle_gamma   90.00
#
_symmetry.space_group_name_H-M   'P 1'
#
loop_
_entity.id
_entity.type
_entity.pdbx_description
1 polymer ?
#
loop_
_entity_poly.entity_id
_entity_poly.type
_entity_poly.pdbx_seq_one_letter_code
_entity_poly.pdbx_strand_id
1 'polypeptide(L)'
;MGHTDPEEPTGQHPADHPRRPSRTRAEPDAEPRCSPAQEASAAANAAAEATPGATHPAGRAWPERHLGPVVRRRGQVLAGTTDQRLLDTKGPTDWLHEDPWRVMRIQSEFVEGFGALSELGPAISVFGSARTPAGSPEYEAGVRIGRALAEAGFAVITGGGPGAMEAANKGAGEAGGVSVGLGIELPFEQGLNPYVDIGINFRYFFVRKTMFVKYAQGFVVLPGGFGTMDELFEALTLVQTKKVTRFPIVLFGGDYWRGLVDWVRTAVVGQGKASAVDLELFHLTDDVDEAIALVTKETS
;
A
#
# COMPACT_ATOMS: atom_id res chain seq x y z
N MET A 1 -13.04 -9.26 -70.65
CA MET A 1 -14.22 -10.12 -70.88
C MET A 1 -14.40 -11.00 -69.67
N GLY A 2 -15.61 -11.06 -69.10
CA GLY A 2 -15.98 -12.12 -68.14
C GLY A 2 -16.11 -11.67 -66.68
N HIS A 3 -17.24 -11.03 -66.39
CA HIS A 3 -17.85 -10.75 -65.10
C HIS A 3 -18.14 -12.04 -64.30
N THR A 4 -18.05 -12.03 -62.96
CA THR A 4 -19.11 -12.43 -62.02
C THR A 4 -18.62 -12.45 -60.56
N ASP A 5 -19.23 -11.60 -59.73
CA ASP A 5 -19.37 -11.78 -58.27
C ASP A 5 -20.43 -12.85 -57.97
N PRO A 6 -20.49 -13.38 -56.73
CA PRO A 6 -21.67 -13.05 -55.93
C PRO A 6 -21.47 -12.88 -54.40
N GLU A 7 -22.27 -11.93 -53.89
CA GLU A 7 -23.09 -11.92 -52.66
C GLU A 7 -22.49 -11.64 -51.26
N GLU A 8 -22.86 -10.45 -50.76
CA GLU A 8 -22.96 -10.05 -49.35
C GLU A 8 -24.06 -10.83 -48.59
N PRO A 9 -23.91 -11.04 -47.27
CA PRO A 9 -25.04 -11.18 -46.37
C PRO A 9 -25.40 -9.83 -45.73
N THR A 10 -26.62 -9.40 -45.99
CA THR A 10 -27.36 -8.32 -45.36
C THR A 10 -27.73 -8.67 -43.91
N GLY A 11 -27.59 -7.71 -42.99
CA GLY A 11 -28.11 -7.87 -41.62
C GLY A 11 -27.52 -6.93 -40.58
N GLN A 12 -27.81 -5.63 -40.65
CA GLN A 12 -27.65 -4.72 -39.51
C GLN A 12 -29.00 -4.10 -39.15
N HIS A 13 -29.56 -4.56 -38.04
CA HIS A 13 -30.64 -3.92 -37.31
C HIS A 13 -30.07 -2.70 -36.54
N PRO A 14 -30.61 -1.49 -36.69
CA PRO A 14 -30.29 -0.41 -35.77
C PRO A 14 -31.09 -0.59 -34.48
N ALA A 15 -30.38 -0.74 -33.35
CA ALA A 15 -30.99 -0.72 -32.03
C ALA A 15 -31.48 0.69 -31.70
N ASP A 16 -32.78 0.82 -31.44
CA ASP A 16 -33.44 1.99 -30.89
C ASP A 16 -32.78 2.41 -29.56
N HIS A 17 -32.15 3.58 -29.54
CA HIS A 17 -31.79 4.26 -28.30
C HIS A 17 -32.99 5.08 -27.81
N PRO A 18 -33.59 4.78 -26.65
CA PRO A 18 -34.63 5.62 -26.09
C PRO A 18 -34.03 6.96 -25.64
N ARG A 19 -34.61 8.05 -26.15
CA ARG A 19 -34.29 9.44 -25.82
C ARG A 19 -34.44 9.67 -24.31
N ARG A 20 -33.43 10.28 -23.68
CA ARG A 20 -33.48 10.78 -22.30
C ARG A 20 -34.68 11.73 -22.12
N PRO A 21 -35.51 11.58 -21.07
CA PRO A 21 -36.51 12.58 -20.75
C PRO A 21 -35.85 13.88 -20.27
N SER A 22 -36.44 14.99 -20.69
CA SER A 22 -36.08 16.36 -20.32
C SER A 22 -36.16 16.56 -18.80
N ARG A 23 -35.15 17.26 -18.24
CA ARG A 23 -35.13 17.66 -16.82
C ARG A 23 -36.30 18.59 -16.52
N THR A 24 -37.28 18.09 -15.78
CA THR A 24 -38.27 18.92 -15.08
C THR A 24 -37.57 19.60 -13.89
N ARG A 25 -37.83 20.90 -13.71
CA ARG A 25 -37.27 21.76 -12.67
C ARG A 25 -37.74 21.26 -11.29
N ALA A 26 -36.83 20.83 -10.43
CA ALA A 26 -37.15 20.47 -9.04
C ALA A 26 -37.54 21.72 -8.25
N GLU A 27 -38.61 21.63 -7.46
CA GLU A 27 -38.96 22.58 -6.41
C GLU A 27 -37.91 22.51 -5.27
N PRO A 28 -37.65 23.61 -4.55
CA PRO A 28 -36.66 23.60 -3.46
C PRO A 28 -37.20 22.81 -2.26
N ASP A 29 -36.42 21.81 -1.83
CA ASP A 29 -36.67 21.02 -0.61
C ASP A 29 -36.75 21.92 0.63
N ALA A 30 -37.77 21.65 1.47
CA ALA A 30 -37.94 22.29 2.76
C ALA A 30 -36.79 21.90 3.72
N GLU A 31 -36.17 22.89 4.37
CA GLU A 31 -35.13 22.66 5.38
C GLU A 31 -35.63 21.73 6.51
N PRO A 32 -34.82 20.76 6.97
CA PRO A 32 -35.22 19.86 8.03
C PRO A 32 -35.33 20.61 9.36
N ARG A 33 -36.53 20.62 9.97
CA ARG A 33 -36.75 21.19 11.30
C ARG A 33 -36.08 20.31 12.37
N CYS A 34 -35.33 20.96 13.25
CA CYS A 34 -34.67 20.32 14.40
C CYS A 34 -35.73 19.77 15.38
N SER A 35 -35.45 18.63 16.03
CA SER A 35 -36.38 18.05 17.02
C SER A 35 -36.28 18.78 18.37
N PRO A 36 -37.36 18.84 19.18
CA PRO A 36 -37.37 19.52 20.48
C PRO A 36 -36.30 19.01 21.46
N ALA A 37 -35.89 17.74 21.32
CA ALA A 37 -34.83 17.14 22.14
C ALA A 37 -33.43 17.68 21.79
N GLN A 38 -33.19 18.00 20.51
CA GLN A 38 -31.94 18.61 20.05
C GLN A 38 -31.84 20.08 20.48
N GLU A 39 -32.97 20.80 20.53
CA GLU A 39 -33.04 22.19 21.04
C GLU A 39 -32.73 22.24 22.55
N ALA A 40 -33.26 21.29 23.34
CA ALA A 40 -33.01 21.21 24.78
C ALA A 40 -31.54 20.86 25.12
N SER A 41 -30.93 19.93 24.37
CA SER A 41 -29.51 19.58 24.53
C SER A 41 -28.58 20.74 24.16
N ALA A 42 -28.88 21.45 23.07
CA ALA A 42 -28.12 22.63 22.65
C ALA A 42 -28.17 23.77 23.69
N ALA A 43 -29.32 23.96 24.35
CA ALA A 43 -29.48 24.95 25.41
C ALA A 43 -28.68 24.60 26.68
N ALA A 44 -28.64 23.31 27.05
CA ALA A 44 -27.87 22.85 28.22
C ALA A 44 -26.36 22.98 28.02
N ASN A 45 -25.84 22.63 26.84
CA ASN A 45 -24.42 22.77 26.52
C ASN A 45 -23.96 24.23 26.40
N ALA A 46 -24.83 25.13 25.95
CA ALA A 46 -24.52 26.56 25.87
C ALA A 46 -24.35 27.22 27.26
N ALA A 47 -25.01 26.69 28.29
CA ALA A 47 -24.91 27.20 29.65
C ALA A 47 -23.64 26.74 30.39
N ALA A 48 -23.07 25.58 30.00
CA ALA A 48 -21.95 24.95 30.71
C ALA A 48 -20.55 25.53 30.37
N GLU A 49 -20.40 26.26 29.26
CA GLU A 49 -19.09 26.75 28.78
C GLU A 49 -18.89 28.28 28.90
N ALA A 50 -19.81 29.00 29.53
CA ALA A 50 -19.70 30.44 29.69
C ALA A 50 -18.62 30.80 30.74
N THR A 51 -17.40 31.09 30.28
CA THR A 51 -16.34 31.66 31.13
C THR A 51 -16.54 33.17 31.23
N PRO A 52 -16.34 33.84 32.39
CA PRO A 52 -16.59 35.27 32.53
C PRO A 52 -15.63 36.09 31.64
N GLY A 53 -16.12 36.57 30.49
CA GLY A 53 -15.37 37.41 29.55
C GLY A 53 -15.37 38.90 29.92
N ALA A 54 -14.41 39.64 29.35
CA ALA A 54 -14.16 41.05 29.63
C ALA A 54 -15.40 41.96 29.49
N THR A 55 -15.57 42.89 30.44
CA THR A 55 -16.75 43.74 30.62
C THR A 55 -16.83 44.91 29.64
N HIS A 56 -18.03 45.20 29.14
CA HIS A 56 -18.35 46.40 28.36
C HIS A 56 -18.06 47.68 29.17
N PRO A 57 -17.74 48.82 28.53
CA PRO A 57 -17.69 50.14 29.20
C PRO A 57 -19.01 50.62 29.84
N ALA A 58 -20.07 49.79 29.80
CA ALA A 58 -21.39 50.03 30.40
C ALA A 58 -21.85 48.85 31.29
N GLY A 59 -20.93 47.99 31.73
CA GLY A 59 -21.19 46.97 32.77
C GLY A 59 -21.85 45.65 32.32
N ARG A 60 -22.16 45.44 31.03
CA ARG A 60 -22.65 44.14 30.51
C ARG A 60 -21.51 43.26 29.98
N ALA A 61 -21.47 41.98 30.33
CA ALA A 61 -20.54 41.02 29.73
C ALA A 61 -20.99 40.68 28.31
N TRP A 62 -20.07 40.68 27.34
CA TRP A 62 -20.37 40.09 26.02
C TRP A 62 -20.36 38.57 26.13
N PRO A 63 -21.24 37.86 25.41
CA PRO A 63 -21.07 36.42 25.25
C PRO A 63 -19.71 36.17 24.60
N GLU A 64 -18.88 35.37 25.28
CA GLU A 64 -17.50 35.03 24.92
C GLU A 64 -17.33 33.52 25.03
N ARG A 65 -16.66 32.90 24.05
CA ARG A 65 -16.36 31.47 24.05
C ARG A 65 -14.97 31.21 23.51
N HIS A 66 -14.23 30.34 24.19
CA HIS A 66 -12.88 29.94 23.82
C HIS A 66 -12.95 28.58 23.12
N LEU A 67 -12.53 28.52 21.87
CA LEU A 67 -12.47 27.31 21.04
C LEU A 67 -11.00 27.01 20.74
N GLY A 68 -10.34 26.31 21.66
CA GLY A 68 -8.88 26.14 21.62
C GLY A 68 -8.17 27.51 21.64
N PRO A 69 -7.29 27.83 20.67
CA PRO A 69 -6.58 29.12 20.64
C PRO A 69 -7.46 30.31 20.18
N VAL A 70 -8.73 30.09 19.80
CA VAL A 70 -9.59 31.12 19.21
C VAL A 70 -10.63 31.62 20.20
N VAL A 71 -10.67 32.93 20.44
CA VAL A 71 -11.72 33.60 21.24
C VAL A 71 -12.77 34.20 20.30
N ARG A 72 -14.05 33.85 20.49
CA ARG A 72 -15.18 34.45 19.76
C ARG A 72 -16.08 35.22 20.72
N ARG A 73 -16.54 36.41 20.30
CA ARG A 73 -17.36 37.33 21.11
C ARG A 73 -18.58 37.85 20.35
N ARG A 74 -19.59 38.30 21.09
CA ARG A 74 -20.82 38.95 20.54
C ARG A 74 -21.51 38.02 19.53
N GLY A 75 -21.98 38.54 18.39
CA GLY A 75 -22.67 37.76 17.34
C GLY A 75 -21.80 36.73 16.59
N GLN A 76 -20.54 36.53 16.99
CA GLN A 76 -19.65 35.52 16.41
C GLN A 76 -19.63 34.21 17.22
N VAL A 77 -20.33 34.16 18.36
CA VAL A 77 -20.48 32.94 19.16
C VAL A 77 -21.44 32.00 18.44
N LEU A 78 -20.93 30.84 18.00
CA LEU A 78 -21.72 29.80 17.34
C LEU A 78 -22.52 29.01 18.39
N ALA A 79 -23.76 28.65 18.03
CA ALA A 79 -24.61 27.77 18.84
C ALA A 79 -24.13 26.30 18.79
N GLY A 80 -24.22 25.59 19.92
CA GLY A 80 -23.74 24.20 20.05
C GLY A 80 -22.21 24.09 20.19
N THR A 81 -21.73 22.97 20.73
CA THR A 81 -20.29 22.71 20.89
C THR A 81 -19.66 22.18 19.60
N THR A 82 -18.32 22.26 19.48
CA THR A 82 -17.62 21.64 18.35
C THR A 82 -17.79 20.12 18.36
N ASP A 83 -17.72 19.49 19.55
CA ASP A 83 -17.94 18.06 19.72
C ASP A 83 -19.36 17.65 19.36
N GLN A 84 -20.37 18.42 19.78
CA GLN A 84 -21.76 18.14 19.42
C GLN A 84 -21.95 18.13 17.89
N ARG A 85 -21.34 19.08 17.18
CA ARG A 85 -21.40 19.10 15.71
C ARG A 85 -20.66 17.90 15.09
N LEU A 86 -19.52 17.50 15.64
CA LEU A 86 -18.75 16.34 15.16
C LEU A 86 -19.50 15.01 15.40
N LEU A 87 -20.13 14.86 16.56
CA LEU A 87 -20.71 13.59 17.02
C LEU A 87 -22.16 13.39 16.56
N ASP A 88 -22.96 14.46 16.47
CA ASP A 88 -24.39 14.35 16.14
C ASP A 88 -24.69 14.50 14.63
N THR A 89 -23.78 15.11 13.87
CA THR A 89 -24.03 15.41 12.45
C THR A 89 -23.57 14.27 11.56
N LYS A 90 -24.48 13.69 10.77
CA LYS A 90 -24.15 12.80 9.64
C LYS A 90 -24.26 13.59 8.33
N GLY A 91 -23.18 14.27 7.95
CA GLY A 91 -23.10 14.97 6.67
C GLY A 91 -22.97 14.02 5.47
N PRO A 92 -23.03 14.54 4.23
CA PRO A 92 -22.72 13.76 3.02
C PRO A 92 -21.32 13.13 3.09
N THR A 93 -21.16 11.94 2.49
CA THR A 93 -19.93 11.13 2.58
C THR A 93 -19.07 11.15 1.32
N ASP A 94 -19.42 11.96 0.32
CA ASP A 94 -18.77 11.98 -1.00
C ASP A 94 -17.26 12.26 -0.91
N TRP A 95 -16.84 13.11 0.04
CA TRP A 95 -15.45 13.45 0.32
C TRP A 95 -14.57 12.21 0.64
N LEU A 96 -15.15 11.08 1.07
CA LEU A 96 -14.41 9.82 1.31
C LEU A 96 -13.80 9.23 0.04
N HIS A 97 -14.29 9.62 -1.14
CA HIS A 97 -13.87 9.12 -2.44
C HIS A 97 -13.07 10.13 -3.25
N GLU A 98 -12.83 11.32 -2.69
CA GLU A 98 -12.07 12.39 -3.33
C GLU A 98 -10.57 12.32 -2.95
N ASP A 99 -9.73 12.90 -3.81
CA ASP A 99 -8.28 12.86 -3.66
C ASP A 99 -7.75 13.48 -2.36
N PRO A 100 -8.31 14.59 -1.81
CA PRO A 100 -7.85 15.12 -0.52
C PRO A 100 -7.94 14.09 0.61
N TRP A 101 -9.00 13.28 0.65
CA TRP A 101 -9.13 12.23 1.64
C TRP A 101 -8.22 11.03 1.35
N ARG A 102 -8.00 10.70 0.07
CA ARG A 102 -7.00 9.68 -0.31
C ARG A 102 -5.60 10.06 0.17
N VAL A 103 -5.20 11.33 0.07
CA VAL A 103 -3.91 11.80 0.62
C VAL A 103 -3.79 11.49 2.11
N MET A 104 -4.84 11.75 2.89
CA MET A 104 -4.86 11.44 4.33
C MET A 104 -4.76 9.94 4.60
N ARG A 105 -5.44 9.10 3.79
CA ARG A 105 -5.33 7.63 3.90
C ARG A 105 -3.93 7.12 3.55
N ILE A 106 -3.35 7.64 2.47
CA ILE A 106 -1.97 7.31 2.06
C ILE A 106 -0.99 7.69 3.17
N GLN A 107 -1.12 8.90 3.72
CA GLN A 107 -0.30 9.35 4.85
C GLN A 107 -0.45 8.41 6.05
N SER A 108 -1.67 7.97 6.35
CA SER A 108 -1.93 7.05 7.46
C SER A 108 -1.24 5.70 7.25
N GLU A 109 -1.29 5.12 6.05
CA GLU A 109 -0.57 3.86 5.76
C GLU A 109 0.96 4.01 5.88
N PHE A 110 1.52 5.18 5.52
CA PHE A 110 2.94 5.45 5.78
C PHE A 110 3.25 5.53 7.28
N VAL A 111 2.41 6.20 8.07
CA VAL A 111 2.60 6.31 9.53
C VAL A 111 2.53 4.94 10.19
N GLU A 112 1.53 4.13 9.84
CA GLU A 112 1.34 2.78 10.37
C GLU A 112 2.50 1.86 9.96
N GLY A 113 2.85 1.84 8.67
CA GLY A 113 3.96 1.04 8.16
C GLY A 113 5.30 1.45 8.76
N PHE A 114 5.55 2.75 8.95
CA PHE A 114 6.77 3.21 9.58
C PHE A 114 6.83 2.90 11.08
N GLY A 115 5.72 3.06 11.79
CA GLY A 115 5.65 2.73 13.20
C GLY A 115 5.91 1.24 13.45
N ALA A 116 5.21 0.38 12.72
CA ALA A 116 5.25 -1.08 12.91
C ALA A 116 6.62 -1.71 12.61
N LEU A 117 7.39 -1.15 11.68
CA LEU A 117 8.68 -1.70 11.24
C LEU A 117 9.90 -0.95 11.82
N SER A 118 9.68 0.06 12.67
CA SER A 118 10.74 0.95 13.17
C SER A 118 11.85 0.25 13.97
N GLU A 119 11.52 -0.84 14.66
CA GLU A 119 12.44 -1.60 15.54
C GLU A 119 12.80 -2.98 14.98
N LEU A 120 12.53 -3.24 13.69
CA LEU A 120 12.69 -4.57 13.09
C LEU A 120 14.14 -5.10 13.10
N GLY A 121 15.13 -4.20 13.08
CA GLY A 121 16.54 -4.56 12.93
C GLY A 121 16.91 -4.90 11.47
N PRO A 122 18.03 -5.62 11.25
CA PRO A 122 18.43 -6.07 9.93
C PRO A 122 17.39 -7.04 9.34
N ALA A 123 17.02 -6.85 8.08
CA ALA A 123 16.05 -7.68 7.39
C ALA A 123 16.39 -7.84 5.91
N ILE A 124 15.96 -8.96 5.33
CA ILE A 124 16.03 -9.24 3.90
C ILE A 124 14.61 -9.44 3.38
N SER A 125 14.28 -8.76 2.28
CA SER A 125 13.00 -8.99 1.61
C SER A 125 13.13 -10.16 0.64
N VAL A 126 12.19 -11.10 0.72
CA VAL A 126 12.15 -12.30 -0.11
C VAL A 126 10.90 -12.28 -0.98
N PHE A 127 11.11 -12.41 -2.29
CA PHE A 127 10.05 -12.42 -3.29
C PHE A 127 10.01 -13.74 -4.04
N GLY A 128 8.84 -14.08 -4.56
CA GLY A 128 8.63 -15.26 -5.40
C GLY A 128 7.17 -15.45 -5.74
N SER A 129 6.87 -16.51 -6.48
CA SER A 129 5.51 -16.79 -6.94
C SER A 129 4.55 -17.07 -5.79
N ALA A 130 3.38 -16.42 -5.80
CA ALA A 130 2.23 -16.79 -4.98
C ALA A 130 1.62 -18.16 -5.37
N ARG A 131 2.08 -18.76 -6.47
CA ARG A 131 1.52 -19.99 -7.05
C ARG A 131 2.45 -21.21 -6.91
N THR A 132 3.61 -21.06 -6.27
CA THR A 132 4.52 -22.18 -6.03
C THR A 132 3.84 -23.21 -5.12
N PRO A 133 3.69 -24.48 -5.54
CA PRO A 133 3.05 -25.49 -4.71
C PRO A 133 3.89 -25.85 -3.48
N ALA A 134 3.26 -26.02 -2.32
CA ALA A 134 3.91 -26.56 -1.13
C ALA A 134 4.54 -27.93 -1.42
N GLY A 135 5.75 -28.18 -0.90
CA GLY A 135 6.52 -29.40 -1.14
C GLY A 135 7.21 -29.49 -2.52
N SER A 136 7.03 -28.49 -3.39
CA SER A 136 7.83 -28.41 -4.62
C SER A 136 9.30 -28.05 -4.31
N PRO A 137 10.25 -28.38 -5.20
CA PRO A 137 11.67 -28.02 -4.98
C PRO A 137 11.89 -26.51 -4.75
N GLU A 138 11.13 -25.66 -5.45
CA GLU A 138 11.17 -24.20 -5.28
C GLU A 138 10.63 -23.75 -3.92
N TYR A 139 9.53 -24.38 -3.45
CA TYR A 139 8.99 -24.10 -2.12
C TYR A 139 9.99 -24.49 -1.03
N GLU A 140 10.57 -25.69 -1.12
CA GLU A 140 11.57 -26.15 -0.15
C GLU A 140 12.84 -25.29 -0.18
N ALA A 141 13.21 -24.76 -1.35
CA ALA A 141 14.28 -23.76 -1.43
C ALA A 141 13.91 -22.47 -0.67
N GLY A 142 12.68 -21.98 -0.80
CA GLY A 142 12.17 -20.84 -0.03
C GLY A 142 12.23 -21.08 1.48
N VAL A 143 11.85 -22.27 1.95
CA VAL A 143 11.96 -22.65 3.37
C VAL A 143 13.42 -22.64 3.83
N ARG A 144 14.33 -23.22 3.06
CA ARG A 144 15.77 -23.23 3.40
C ARG A 144 16.37 -21.83 3.44
N ILE A 145 16.01 -20.97 2.48
CA ILE A 145 16.44 -19.57 2.43
C ILE A 145 15.93 -18.81 3.64
N GLY A 146 14.64 -18.92 3.97
CA GLY A 146 14.04 -18.26 5.13
C GLY A 146 14.72 -18.66 6.44
N ARG A 147 14.99 -19.96 6.62
CA ARG A 147 15.72 -20.49 7.77
C ARG A 147 17.14 -19.94 7.86
N ALA A 148 17.88 -20.00 6.77
CA ALA A 148 19.29 -19.58 6.75
C ALA A 148 19.43 -18.06 6.99
N LEU A 149 18.49 -17.24 6.51
CA LEU A 149 18.43 -15.81 6.82
C LEU A 149 18.20 -15.55 8.31
N ALA A 150 17.24 -16.26 8.91
CA ALA A 150 16.96 -16.16 10.34
C ALA A 150 18.15 -16.59 11.20
N GLU A 151 18.80 -17.71 10.85
CA GLU A 151 20.03 -18.19 11.50
C GLU A 151 21.20 -17.20 11.36
N ALA A 152 21.24 -16.44 10.27
CA ALA A 152 22.20 -15.36 10.06
C ALA A 152 21.84 -14.05 10.79
N GLY A 153 20.73 -14.01 11.55
CA GLY A 153 20.32 -12.85 12.35
C GLY A 153 19.51 -11.80 11.60
N PHE A 154 18.94 -12.14 10.44
CA PHE A 154 18.07 -11.25 9.67
C PHE A 154 16.60 -11.60 9.86
N ALA A 155 15.76 -10.58 10.01
CA ALA A 155 14.33 -10.74 9.80
C ALA A 155 14.03 -11.01 8.33
N VAL A 156 12.95 -11.75 8.06
CA VAL A 156 12.51 -12.08 6.70
C VAL A 156 11.23 -11.34 6.38
N ILE A 157 11.28 -10.44 5.40
CA ILE A 157 10.13 -9.67 4.93
C ILE A 157 9.61 -10.30 3.65
N THR A 158 8.32 -10.57 3.57
CA THR A 158 7.68 -11.07 2.34
C THR A 158 6.40 -10.30 2.05
N GLY A 159 5.74 -10.64 0.95
CA GLY A 159 4.39 -10.18 0.67
C GLY A 159 3.27 -10.80 1.50
N GLY A 160 3.60 -11.71 2.42
CA GLY A 160 2.63 -12.36 3.32
C GLY A 160 1.67 -13.34 2.65
N GLY A 161 1.70 -13.48 1.32
CA GLY A 161 0.82 -14.39 0.58
C GLY A 161 1.25 -15.86 0.62
N PRO A 162 0.58 -16.73 -0.14
CA PRO A 162 0.91 -18.15 -0.28
C PRO A 162 2.19 -18.39 -1.11
N GLY A 163 2.54 -19.66 -1.31
CA GLY A 163 3.59 -20.08 -2.23
C GLY A 163 5.00 -19.76 -1.72
N ALA A 164 5.86 -19.19 -2.56
CA ALA A 164 7.25 -18.90 -2.19
C ALA A 164 7.37 -17.88 -1.04
N MET A 165 6.39 -16.98 -0.91
CA MET A 165 6.32 -16.04 0.22
C MET A 165 6.09 -16.79 1.54
N GLU A 166 5.06 -17.66 1.57
CA GLU A 166 4.80 -18.54 2.71
C GLU A 166 6.01 -19.42 3.04
N ALA A 167 6.68 -19.99 2.03
CA ALA A 167 7.87 -20.81 2.23
C ALA A 167 8.97 -20.05 3.00
N ALA A 168 9.27 -18.82 2.59
CA ALA A 168 10.28 -17.99 3.26
C ALA A 168 9.85 -17.60 4.68
N ASN A 169 8.58 -17.20 4.87
CA ASN A 169 8.03 -16.92 6.21
C ASN A 169 8.11 -18.15 7.13
N LYS A 170 7.72 -19.32 6.62
CA LYS A 170 7.79 -20.59 7.34
C LYS A 170 9.22 -20.91 7.77
N GLY A 171 10.18 -20.81 6.85
CA GLY A 171 11.58 -21.07 7.14
C GLY A 171 12.11 -20.19 8.27
N ALA A 172 11.80 -18.90 8.22
CA ALA A 172 12.22 -17.93 9.23
C ALA A 172 11.56 -18.18 10.60
N GLY A 173 10.25 -18.35 10.62
CA GLY A 173 9.48 -18.59 11.84
C GLY A 173 9.86 -19.90 12.54
N GLU A 174 10.06 -20.98 11.79
CA GLU A 174 10.50 -22.28 12.36
C GLU A 174 11.92 -22.23 12.94
N ALA A 175 12.77 -21.30 12.46
CA ALA A 175 14.11 -21.07 12.98
C ALA A 175 14.14 -20.12 14.20
N GLY A 176 12.99 -19.60 14.63
CA GLY A 176 12.88 -18.62 15.70
C GLY A 176 13.31 -17.19 15.31
N GLY A 177 13.44 -16.91 14.02
CA GLY A 177 13.64 -15.56 13.50
C GLY A 177 12.33 -14.77 13.37
N VAL A 178 12.44 -13.47 13.08
CA VAL A 178 11.26 -12.61 12.89
C VAL A 178 10.75 -12.73 11.45
N SER A 179 9.47 -13.10 11.30
CA SER A 179 8.80 -13.25 10.01
C SER A 179 7.78 -12.14 9.77
N VAL A 180 7.98 -11.35 8.72
CA VAL A 180 7.13 -10.19 8.37
C VAL A 180 6.35 -10.46 7.10
N GLY A 181 5.07 -10.08 7.08
CA GLY A 181 4.17 -10.17 5.93
C GLY A 181 3.54 -8.82 5.60
N LEU A 182 3.94 -8.25 4.46
CA LEU A 182 3.36 -7.00 3.96
C LEU A 182 2.32 -7.34 2.89
N GLY A 183 1.07 -7.52 3.30
CA GLY A 183 -0.07 -7.86 2.45
C GLY A 183 -0.56 -6.68 1.60
N ILE A 184 -1.43 -6.94 0.63
CA ILE A 184 -2.05 -5.91 -0.21
C ILE A 184 -3.50 -6.29 -0.51
N GLU A 185 -4.42 -5.34 -0.30
CA GLU A 185 -5.83 -5.51 -0.59
C GLU A 185 -6.05 -5.92 -2.06
N LEU A 186 -6.54 -7.15 -2.29
CA LEU A 186 -6.89 -7.66 -3.61
C LEU A 186 -8.34 -8.21 -3.62
N PRO A 187 -9.04 -8.17 -4.78
CA PRO A 187 -10.43 -8.65 -4.88
C PRO A 187 -10.64 -10.14 -4.55
N PHE A 188 -9.56 -10.93 -4.57
CA PHE A 188 -9.59 -12.39 -4.36
C PHE A 188 -8.57 -12.82 -3.31
N GLU A 189 -8.24 -11.93 -2.37
CA GLU A 189 -7.12 -12.13 -1.45
C GLU A 189 -7.27 -13.37 -0.57
N GLN A 190 -6.25 -14.22 -0.61
CA GLN A 190 -5.96 -15.14 0.48
C GLN A 190 -5.17 -14.30 1.47
N GLY A 191 -5.70 -14.08 2.69
CA GLY A 191 -5.06 -13.26 3.72
C GLY A 191 -3.64 -13.74 4.07
N LEU A 192 -3.02 -13.07 5.04
CA LEU A 192 -1.64 -13.39 5.44
C LEU A 192 -1.49 -14.87 5.79
N ASN A 193 -0.39 -15.48 5.33
CA ASN A 193 -0.07 -16.87 5.61
C ASN A 193 0.20 -17.08 7.12
N PRO A 194 0.04 -18.31 7.64
CA PRO A 194 0.04 -18.57 9.08
C PRO A 194 1.41 -18.44 9.76
N TYR A 195 2.48 -18.20 9.00
CA TYR A 195 3.86 -18.07 9.51
C TYR A 195 4.31 -16.61 9.62
N VAL A 196 3.40 -15.65 9.45
CA VAL A 196 3.67 -14.22 9.62
C VAL A 196 3.50 -13.83 11.09
N ASP A 197 4.56 -13.29 11.70
CA ASP A 197 4.53 -12.75 13.08
C ASP A 197 4.09 -11.28 13.08
N ILE A 198 4.65 -10.49 12.17
CA ILE A 198 4.34 -9.06 12.00
C ILE A 198 3.63 -8.87 10.66
N GLY A 199 2.32 -8.66 10.71
CA GLY A 199 1.47 -8.49 9.53
C GLY A 199 0.99 -7.07 9.33
N ILE A 200 1.14 -6.52 8.12
CA ILE A 200 0.57 -5.22 7.73
C ILE A 200 -0.13 -5.38 6.38
N ASN A 201 -1.42 -5.07 6.32
CA ASN A 201 -2.18 -5.11 5.07
C ASN A 201 -2.33 -3.70 4.50
N PHE A 202 -1.70 -3.44 3.37
CA PHE A 202 -1.76 -2.16 2.68
C PHE A 202 -2.93 -2.12 1.70
N ARG A 203 -3.38 -0.92 1.32
CA ARG A 203 -4.26 -0.73 0.17
C ARG A 203 -3.50 -0.18 -1.03
N TYR A 204 -2.48 0.62 -0.77
CA TYR A 204 -1.73 1.31 -1.81
C TYR A 204 -0.41 0.57 -2.10
N PHE A 205 -0.29 0.03 -3.32
CA PHE A 205 0.91 -0.69 -3.79
C PHE A 205 2.21 0.08 -3.55
N PHE A 206 2.24 1.38 -3.83
CA PHE A 206 3.46 2.18 -3.72
C PHE A 206 3.90 2.42 -2.26
N VAL A 207 2.97 2.40 -1.30
CA VAL A 207 3.31 2.47 0.13
C VAL A 207 3.99 1.17 0.54
N ARG A 208 3.37 0.04 0.18
CA ARG A 208 3.91 -1.30 0.41
C ARG A 208 5.32 -1.48 -0.18
N LYS A 209 5.51 -1.09 -1.44
CA LYS A 209 6.81 -1.10 -2.15
C LYS A 209 7.88 -0.32 -1.40
N THR A 210 7.52 0.86 -0.89
CA THR A 210 8.44 1.66 -0.07
C THR A 210 8.91 0.90 1.15
N MET A 211 8.04 0.12 1.81
CA MET A 211 8.40 -0.64 3.00
C MET A 211 9.37 -1.79 2.69
N PHE A 212 9.22 -2.47 1.55
CA PHE A 212 10.15 -3.54 1.14
C PHE A 212 11.58 -3.06 0.99
N VAL A 213 11.79 -1.84 0.47
CA VAL A 213 13.13 -1.29 0.25
C VAL A 213 13.65 -0.59 1.51
N LYS A 214 12.81 0.19 2.20
CA LYS A 214 13.24 0.99 3.36
C LYS A 214 13.75 0.13 4.51
N TYR A 215 13.10 -1.01 4.76
CA TYR A 215 13.37 -1.87 5.92
C TYR A 215 14.22 -3.09 5.61
N ALA A 216 14.56 -3.34 4.35
CA ALA A 216 15.48 -4.39 3.97
C ALA A 216 16.88 -3.83 3.65
N GLN A 217 17.90 -4.67 3.80
CA GLN A 217 19.26 -4.36 3.32
C GLN A 217 19.60 -5.08 2.01
N GLY A 218 18.74 -5.96 1.51
CA GLY A 218 18.93 -6.68 0.26
C GLY A 218 17.72 -7.53 -0.07
N PHE A 219 17.70 -8.06 -1.30
CA PHE A 219 16.62 -8.91 -1.82
C PHE A 219 17.13 -10.31 -2.17
N VAL A 220 16.31 -11.31 -1.85
CA VAL A 220 16.41 -12.65 -2.44
C VAL A 220 15.14 -12.92 -3.26
N VAL A 221 15.31 -13.30 -4.52
CA VAL A 221 14.22 -13.39 -5.50
C VAL A 221 14.15 -14.82 -6.04
N LEU A 222 13.19 -15.58 -5.54
CA LEU A 222 12.82 -16.91 -6.03
C LEU A 222 12.02 -16.81 -7.34
N PRO A 223 11.88 -17.92 -8.11
CA PRO A 223 11.06 -17.95 -9.32
C PRO A 223 9.66 -17.38 -9.10
N GLY A 224 9.23 -16.48 -10.00
CA GLY A 224 8.04 -15.68 -9.77
C GLY A 224 7.51 -14.93 -10.98
N GLY A 225 6.22 -14.57 -10.94
CA GLY A 225 5.52 -13.90 -12.03
C GLY A 225 5.73 -12.39 -12.08
N PHE A 226 4.74 -11.66 -12.61
CA PHE A 226 4.82 -10.20 -12.79
C PHE A 226 5.05 -9.41 -11.51
N GLY A 227 4.43 -9.79 -10.38
CA GLY A 227 4.69 -9.11 -9.11
C GLY A 227 6.15 -9.24 -8.67
N THR A 228 6.74 -10.43 -8.86
CA THR A 228 8.16 -10.66 -8.54
C THR A 228 9.08 -9.87 -9.47
N MET A 229 8.75 -9.80 -10.77
CA MET A 229 9.52 -8.99 -11.73
C MET A 229 9.41 -7.48 -11.45
N ASP A 230 8.24 -7.00 -11.05
CA ASP A 230 8.02 -5.59 -10.69
C ASP A 230 8.96 -5.15 -9.55
N GLU A 231 9.01 -5.92 -8.46
CA GLU A 231 9.88 -5.65 -7.31
C GLU A 231 11.37 -5.79 -7.67
N LEU A 232 11.73 -6.78 -8.50
CA LEU A 232 13.10 -6.96 -8.98
C LEU A 232 13.59 -5.75 -9.78
N PHE A 233 12.83 -5.31 -10.79
CA PHE A 233 13.25 -4.21 -11.64
C PHE A 233 13.18 -2.85 -10.94
N GLU A 234 12.29 -2.70 -9.95
CA GLU A 234 12.29 -1.53 -9.07
C GLU A 234 13.59 -1.45 -8.26
N ALA A 235 14.00 -2.54 -7.60
CA ALA A 235 15.25 -2.58 -6.85
C ALA A 235 16.48 -2.33 -7.73
N LEU A 236 16.56 -2.99 -8.90
CA LEU A 236 17.65 -2.77 -9.86
C LEU A 236 17.75 -1.29 -10.28
N THR A 237 16.61 -0.67 -10.58
CA THR A 237 16.58 0.75 -10.95
C THR A 237 17.02 1.65 -9.80
N LEU A 238 16.62 1.36 -8.56
CA LEU A 238 17.01 2.12 -7.38
C LEU A 238 18.53 2.02 -7.11
N VAL A 239 19.12 0.85 -7.29
CA VAL A 239 20.58 0.66 -7.16
C VAL A 239 21.33 1.33 -8.30
N GLN A 240 20.90 1.11 -9.55
CA GLN A 240 21.49 1.73 -10.74
C GLN A 240 21.52 3.26 -10.64
N THR A 241 20.43 3.86 -10.13
CA THR A 241 20.30 5.32 -9.95
C THR A 241 20.91 5.83 -8.64
N LYS A 242 21.53 4.96 -7.84
CA LYS A 242 22.14 5.28 -6.53
C LYS A 242 21.16 5.88 -5.52
N LYS A 243 19.87 5.60 -5.67
CA LYS A 243 18.85 5.91 -4.66
C LYS A 243 18.98 5.00 -3.45
N VAL A 244 19.52 3.81 -3.66
CA VAL A 244 20.05 2.91 -2.62
C VAL A 244 21.45 2.48 -3.06
N THR A 245 22.41 2.46 -2.13
CA THR A 245 23.84 2.31 -2.49
C THR A 245 24.48 0.98 -2.07
N ARG A 246 23.87 0.24 -1.14
CA ARG A 246 24.34 -1.06 -0.64
C ARG A 246 23.13 -1.95 -0.48
N PHE A 247 22.79 -2.66 -1.56
CA PHE A 247 21.56 -3.42 -1.64
C PHE A 247 21.76 -4.63 -2.55
N PRO A 248 22.36 -5.72 -2.04
CA PRO A 248 22.56 -6.93 -2.82
C PRO A 248 21.21 -7.50 -3.28
N ILE A 249 21.17 -7.90 -4.55
CA ILE A 249 20.02 -8.55 -5.17
C ILE A 249 20.46 -9.94 -5.63
N VAL A 250 19.87 -10.97 -5.05
CA VAL A 250 20.18 -12.36 -5.39
C VAL A 250 18.97 -12.99 -6.07
N LEU A 251 19.17 -13.49 -7.27
CA LEU A 251 18.22 -14.33 -8.00
C LEU A 251 18.50 -15.79 -7.69
N PHE A 252 17.51 -16.53 -7.20
CA PHE A 252 17.61 -17.95 -6.93
C PHE A 252 16.90 -18.77 -8.01
N GLY A 253 17.52 -19.84 -8.50
CA GLY A 253 16.98 -20.68 -9.57
C GLY A 253 17.53 -20.31 -10.95
N GLY A 254 18.77 -20.71 -11.22
CA GLY A 254 19.56 -20.43 -12.41
C GLY A 254 18.81 -20.66 -13.71
N ASP A 255 18.20 -21.84 -13.84
CA ASP A 255 17.48 -22.24 -15.04
C ASP A 255 16.24 -21.40 -15.32
N TYR A 256 15.54 -20.94 -14.27
CA TYR A 256 14.36 -20.08 -14.41
C TYR A 256 14.74 -18.68 -14.93
N TRP A 257 15.78 -18.08 -14.35
CA TRP A 257 16.16 -16.70 -14.66
C TRP A 257 17.02 -16.56 -15.93
N ARG A 258 17.63 -17.64 -16.41
CA ARG A 258 18.57 -17.64 -17.55
C ARG A 258 18.05 -16.87 -18.75
N GLY A 259 16.81 -17.14 -19.18
CA GLY A 259 16.21 -16.48 -20.34
C GLY A 259 16.05 -14.97 -20.17
N LEU A 260 15.68 -14.50 -18.97
CA LEU A 260 15.57 -13.08 -18.67
C LEU A 260 16.96 -12.41 -18.66
N VAL A 261 17.92 -13.02 -17.98
CA VAL A 261 19.29 -12.50 -17.88
C VAL A 261 19.95 -12.41 -19.26
N ASP A 262 19.76 -13.41 -20.12
CA ASP A 262 20.24 -13.40 -21.49
C ASP A 262 19.60 -12.30 -22.32
N TRP A 263 18.29 -12.07 -22.17
CA TRP A 263 17.61 -10.96 -22.83
C TRP A 263 18.11 -9.59 -22.33
N VAL A 264 18.31 -9.40 -21.02
CA VAL A 264 18.88 -8.16 -20.47
C VAL A 264 20.28 -7.93 -21.03
N ARG A 265 21.13 -8.97 -21.07
CA ARG A 265 22.49 -8.88 -21.61
C ARG A 265 22.50 -8.54 -23.11
N THR A 266 21.68 -9.24 -23.91
CA THR A 266 21.74 -9.14 -25.38
C THR A 266 20.94 -7.98 -25.94
N ALA A 267 19.71 -7.76 -25.45
CA ALA A 267 18.83 -6.73 -25.96
C ALA A 267 19.01 -5.41 -25.19
N VAL A 268 18.90 -5.42 -23.87
CA VAL A 268 18.93 -4.18 -23.07
C VAL A 268 20.34 -3.58 -23.08
N VAL A 269 21.35 -4.33 -22.70
CA VAL A 269 22.76 -3.87 -22.72
C VAL A 269 23.30 -3.84 -24.15
N GLY A 270 23.13 -4.92 -24.92
CA GLY A 270 23.68 -5.00 -26.28
C GLY A 270 23.15 -3.93 -27.25
N GLN A 271 21.98 -3.35 -26.99
CA GLN A 271 21.44 -2.21 -27.76
C GLN A 271 21.59 -0.86 -27.04
N GLY A 272 22.37 -0.77 -25.96
CA GLY A 272 22.70 0.48 -25.28
C GLY A 272 21.57 1.12 -24.48
N LYS A 273 20.64 0.32 -23.93
CA LYS A 273 19.58 0.78 -23.00
C LYS A 273 20.02 0.69 -21.53
N ALA A 274 21.09 -0.06 -21.26
CA ALA A 274 21.79 -0.16 -19.99
C ALA A 274 23.30 -0.36 -20.24
N SER A 275 24.12 -0.25 -19.20
CA SER A 275 25.58 -0.44 -19.25
C SER A 275 25.97 -1.88 -18.89
N ALA A 276 27.14 -2.33 -19.32
CA ALA A 276 27.63 -3.68 -18.97
C ALA A 276 27.79 -3.88 -17.45
N VAL A 277 28.18 -2.84 -16.73
CA VAL A 277 28.30 -2.84 -15.25
C VAL A 277 26.95 -3.03 -14.56
N ASP A 278 25.83 -2.71 -15.22
CA ASP A 278 24.49 -2.89 -14.63
C ASP A 278 24.13 -4.38 -14.46
N LEU A 279 24.84 -5.28 -15.15
CA LEU A 279 24.71 -6.73 -14.97
C LEU A 279 25.39 -7.22 -13.67
N GLU A 280 26.21 -6.38 -13.03
CA GLU A 280 26.85 -6.69 -11.75
C GLU A 280 25.94 -6.35 -10.56
N LEU A 281 24.78 -5.73 -10.81
CA LEU A 281 23.82 -5.32 -9.77
C LEU A 281 23.06 -6.49 -9.13
N PHE A 282 23.14 -7.68 -9.73
CA PHE A 282 22.51 -8.88 -9.20
C PHE A 282 23.40 -10.10 -9.36
N HIS A 283 23.18 -11.09 -8.51
CA HIS A 283 23.83 -12.40 -8.56
C HIS A 283 22.81 -13.48 -8.87
N LEU A 284 23.22 -14.52 -9.59
CA LEU A 284 22.39 -15.69 -9.90
C LEU A 284 23.03 -16.93 -9.27
N THR A 285 22.25 -17.68 -8.49
CA THR A 285 22.72 -18.90 -7.83
C THR A 285 21.62 -19.94 -7.68
N ASP A 286 22.03 -21.18 -7.49
CA ASP A 286 21.18 -22.33 -7.12
C ASP A 286 21.53 -22.87 -5.72
N ASP A 287 22.52 -22.25 -5.04
CA ASP A 287 22.98 -22.62 -3.72
C ASP A 287 22.45 -21.63 -2.67
N VAL A 288 21.82 -22.17 -1.64
CA VAL A 288 21.26 -21.38 -0.53
C VAL A 288 22.37 -20.70 0.25
N ASP A 289 23.47 -21.41 0.52
CA ASP A 289 24.58 -20.88 1.32
C ASP A 289 25.29 -19.74 0.58
N GLU A 290 25.46 -19.88 -0.74
CA GLU A 290 25.97 -18.80 -1.59
C GLU A 290 25.03 -17.59 -1.58
N ALA A 291 23.71 -17.81 -1.71
CA ALA A 291 22.73 -16.74 -1.67
C ALA A 291 22.80 -15.93 -0.35
N ILE A 292 22.91 -16.61 0.79
CA ILE A 292 23.04 -15.96 2.10
C ILE A 292 24.38 -15.22 2.19
N ALA A 293 25.48 -15.85 1.78
CA ALA A 293 26.77 -15.19 1.79
C ALA A 293 26.76 -13.91 0.94
N LEU A 294 26.17 -13.93 -0.25
CA LEU A 294 26.07 -12.76 -1.12
C LEU A 294 25.22 -11.64 -0.51
N VAL A 295 24.05 -11.97 0.04
CA VAL A 295 23.13 -10.95 0.57
C VAL A 295 23.59 -10.35 1.92
N THR A 296 24.43 -11.08 2.67
CA THR A 296 24.90 -10.65 4.01
C THR A 296 26.30 -10.04 4.01
N LYS A 297 27.14 -10.36 3.01
CA LYS A 297 28.54 -9.90 2.92
C LYS A 297 28.70 -8.38 2.87
N GLU A 298 27.69 -7.66 2.39
CA GLU A 298 27.73 -6.20 2.29
C GLU A 298 27.12 -5.46 3.49
N THR A 299 26.57 -6.21 4.46
CA THR A 299 25.95 -5.66 5.67
C THR A 299 26.93 -5.54 6.85
N SER A 300 28.15 -6.09 6.71
CA SER A 300 29.23 -6.04 7.73
C SER A 300 30.09 -4.78 7.66
#